data_AF-A0A7W1PUV9-F1
#
_entry.id   AF-A0A7W1PUV9-F1
#
_cell.length_a   1.000
_cell.length_b   1.000
_cell.length_c   1.000
_cell.angle_alpha   90.00
_cell.angle_beta   90.00
_cell.angle_gamma   90.00
#
_symmetry.space_group_name_H-M   'P 1'
#
loop_
_entity.id
_entity.type
_entity.pdbx_description
1 polymer ?
#
loop_
_entity_poly.entity_id
_entity_poly.type
_entity_poly.pdbx_seq_one_letter_code
_entity_poly.pdbx_strand_id
1 'polypeptide(L)' 'VKSDTVLNGNNILRNQDPLFKEILRENQDYRLKENSAAIGKGAPEYVTGVSATDLEGNPRSAPFDLGAYEFVP' A
#
# COMPACT_ATOMS: atom_id res chain seq x y z
N VAL A 1 -16.16 24.73 -15.80
CA VAL A 1 -16.05 23.41 -15.12
C VAL A 1 -14.60 23.01 -15.23
N LYS A 2 -13.84 22.97 -14.12
CA LYS A 2 -12.51 22.34 -14.16
C LYS A 2 -12.79 20.88 -14.48
N SER A 3 -12.23 20.39 -15.58
CA SER A 3 -12.23 18.98 -15.87
C SER A 3 -11.51 18.31 -14.71
N ASP A 4 -12.27 17.66 -13.83
CA ASP A 4 -11.72 16.64 -12.95
C ASP A 4 -11.13 15.61 -13.91
N THR A 5 -9.82 15.70 -14.16
CA THR A 5 -9.05 14.58 -14.67
C THR A 5 -9.52 13.40 -13.84
N VAL A 6 -10.19 12.42 -14.47
CA VAL A 6 -10.81 11.30 -13.77
C VAL A 6 -9.73 10.65 -12.92
N LEU A 7 -9.68 11.04 -11.64
CA LEU A 7 -8.78 10.44 -10.66
C LEU A 7 -9.35 9.06 -10.49
N ASN A 8 -8.77 8.10 -11.19
CA ASN A 8 -9.23 6.74 -11.19
C ASN A 8 -8.91 6.13 -9.81
N GLY A 9 -9.72 6.46 -8.81
CA GLY A 9 -9.64 5.93 -7.45
C GLY A 9 -9.93 4.43 -7.35
N ASN A 10 -9.99 3.73 -8.49
CA ASN A 10 -10.08 2.27 -8.56
C ASN A 10 -8.80 1.57 -8.09
N ASN A 11 -7.67 2.28 -7.99
CA ASN A 11 -6.45 1.73 -7.41
C ASN A 11 -6.45 1.76 -5.87
N ILE A 12 -7.40 2.46 -5.24
CA ILE A 12 -7.52 2.48 -3.78
C ILE A 12 -8.37 1.29 -3.34
N LEU A 13 -7.86 0.54 -2.36
CA LEU A 13 -8.56 -0.54 -1.68
C LEU A 13 -9.85 -0.03 -1.03
N ARG A 14 -11.00 -0.58 -1.44
CA ARG A 14 -12.32 -0.21 -0.90
C ARG A 14 -13.07 -1.44 -0.42
N ASN A 15 -13.51 -1.42 0.84
CA ASN A 15 -14.31 -2.48 1.45
C ASN A 15 -13.67 -3.89 1.32
N GLN A 16 -12.34 -3.99 1.38
CA GLN A 16 -11.64 -5.26 1.48
C GLN A 16 -10.62 -5.18 2.62
N ASP A 17 -10.37 -6.34 3.23
CA ASP A 17 -9.35 -6.47 4.27
C ASP A 17 -7.95 -6.39 3.64
N PRO A 18 -7.07 -5.49 4.09
CA PRO A 18 -5.68 -5.43 3.65
C PRO A 18 -4.84 -6.63 4.13
N LEU A 19 -5.37 -7.52 4.97
CA LEU A 19 -4.71 -8.75 5.42
C LEU A 19 -3.34 -8.51 6.07
N PHE A 20 -3.30 -7.64 7.08
CA PHE A 20 -2.12 -7.45 7.93
C PHE A 20 -1.79 -8.72 8.74
N LYS A 21 -0.51 -8.90 9.09
CA LYS A 21 -0.01 -10.05 9.86
C LYS A 21 -0.66 -10.16 11.24
N GLU A 22 -0.52 -9.15 12.10
CA GLU A 22 -1.04 -9.18 13.46
C GLU A 22 -1.49 -7.80 13.98
N ILE A 23 -2.78 -7.47 13.86
CA ILE A 23 -3.29 -6.15 14.30
C ILE A 23 -3.80 -6.10 15.75
N LEU A 24 -4.05 -7.25 16.39
CA LEU A 24 -4.67 -7.34 17.73
C LEU A 24 -3.70 -7.81 18.82
N ARG A 25 -2.43 -8.05 18.50
CA ARG A 25 -1.41 -8.53 19.44
C ARG A 25 -0.43 -7.41 19.79
N GLU A 26 0.34 -7.62 20.86
CA GLU A 26 1.24 -6.61 21.44
C GLU A 26 2.22 -6.00 20.42
N ASN A 27 2.68 -6.80 19.45
CA ASN A 27 3.65 -6.39 18.44
C ASN A 27 3.08 -5.53 17.30
N GLN A 28 1.76 -5.52 17.09
CA GLN A 28 1.08 -4.71 16.06
C GLN A 28 1.79 -4.79 14.69
N ASP A 29 1.92 -6.00 14.15
CA ASP A 29 2.60 -6.25 12.88
C ASP A 29 1.68 -5.91 11.70
N TYR A 30 1.88 -4.72 11.15
CA TYR A 30 1.15 -4.19 9.99
C TYR A 30 1.77 -4.55 8.64
N ARG A 31 2.71 -5.51 8.58
CA ARG A 31 3.18 -6.06 7.30
C ARG A 31 2.08 -6.88 6.63
N LEU A 32 2.14 -6.96 5.31
CA LEU A 32 1.13 -7.65 4.50
C LEU A 32 1.32 -9.18 4.53
N LYS A 33 0.22 -9.92 4.42
CA LYS A 33 0.20 -11.36 4.08
C LYS A 33 0.25 -11.55 2.57
N GLU A 34 0.70 -12.74 2.13
CA GLU A 34 0.91 -13.12 0.72
C GLU A 34 -0.29 -12.88 -0.21
N ASN A 35 -1.52 -12.96 0.30
CA ASN A 35 -2.75 -12.76 -0.49
C ASN A 35 -3.41 -11.40 -0.26
N SER A 36 -2.67 -10.43 0.28
CA SER A 36 -3.20 -9.09 0.54
C SER A 36 -3.65 -8.41 -0.75
N ALA A 37 -4.86 -7.88 -0.73
CA ALA A 37 -5.37 -7.03 -1.80
C ALA A 37 -4.63 -5.68 -1.90
N ALA A 38 -3.73 -5.35 -0.96
CA ALA A 38 -2.91 -4.14 -0.97
C ALA A 38 -1.68 -4.26 -1.86
N ILE A 39 -1.32 -5.49 -2.23
CA ILE A 39 -0.15 -5.76 -3.06
C ILE A 39 -0.33 -5.14 -4.43
N GLY A 40 0.63 -4.30 -4.84
CA GLY A 40 0.63 -3.57 -6.12
C GLY A 40 -0.52 -2.58 -6.30
N LYS A 41 -1.18 -2.13 -5.23
CA LYS A 41 -2.28 -1.15 -5.27
C LYS A 41 -1.88 0.27 -4.90
N GLY A 42 -0.60 0.52 -4.71
CA GLY A 42 -0.07 1.85 -4.59
C GLY A 42 -0.22 2.65 -5.88
N ALA A 43 -0.33 3.97 -5.73
CA ALA A 43 -0.57 4.89 -6.83
C ALA A 43 0.52 5.99 -6.87
N PRO A 44 1.64 5.78 -7.59
CA PRO A 44 2.79 6.71 -7.66
C PRO A 44 2.40 8.13 -7.98
N GLU A 45 1.39 8.27 -8.84
CA GLU A 45 0.87 9.54 -9.31
C GLU A 45 0.33 10.45 -8.19
N TYR A 46 -0.03 9.89 -7.03
CA TYR A 46 -0.57 10.64 -5.90
C TYR A 46 0.42 10.89 -4.78
N VAL A 47 1.67 10.44 -4.90
CA VAL A 47 2.61 10.52 -3.78
C VAL A 47 3.85 11.34 -4.13
N THR A 48 3.92 12.54 -3.56
CA THR A 48 5.12 13.38 -3.57
C THR A 48 5.95 13.10 -2.33
N GLY A 49 7.24 12.78 -2.50
CA GLY A 49 8.16 12.58 -1.37
C GLY A 49 8.08 11.21 -0.70
N VAL A 50 7.70 10.15 -1.43
CA VAL A 50 7.83 8.77 -0.91
C VAL A 50 9.30 8.46 -0.68
N SER A 51 9.59 7.85 0.48
CA SER A 51 10.90 7.22 0.70
C SER A 51 11.15 6.13 -0.35
N ALA A 52 12.41 5.93 -0.75
CA ALA A 52 12.78 4.83 -1.63
C ALA A 52 12.55 3.44 -1.00
N THR A 53 12.37 3.40 0.31
CA THR A 53 12.14 2.18 1.08
C THR A 53 10.89 2.27 1.95
N ASP A 54 10.38 1.12 2.36
CA ASP A 54 9.36 0.98 3.40
C ASP A 54 9.94 1.18 4.81
N LEU A 55 9.14 0.96 5.86
CA LEU A 55 9.57 1.10 7.26
C LEU A 55 10.57 0.03 7.74
N GLU A 56 10.70 -1.09 7.04
CA GLU A 56 11.70 -2.14 7.31
C GLU A 56 12.97 -1.96 6.46
N GLY A 57 12.99 -0.95 5.59
CA GLY A 57 14.11 -0.70 4.67
C GLY A 57 14.02 -1.49 3.36
N ASN A 58 12.92 -2.18 3.08
CA ASN A 58 12.72 -2.86 1.80
C ASN A 58 12.49 -1.83 0.70
N PRO A 59 13.11 -1.98 -0.50
CA PRO A 59 12.86 -1.08 -1.62
C PRO A 59 11.38 -1.08 -2.02
N ARG A 60 10.82 0.11 -2.27
CA ARG A 60 9.48 0.24 -2.87
C ARG A 60 9.58 0.06 -4.38
N SER A 61 9.29 -1.14 -4.87
CA SER A 61 9.28 -1.45 -6.31
C SER A 61 7.92 -1.14 -6.94
N ALA A 62 7.90 -0.54 -8.13
CA ALA A 62 6.65 -0.29 -8.85
C ALA A 62 6.06 -1.59 -9.44
N PRO A 63 4.73 -1.83 -9.34
CA PRO A 63 3.77 -1.06 -8.56
C PRO A 63 3.97 -1.31 -7.06
N PHE A 64 4.12 -0.23 -6.27
CA PHE A 64 4.35 -0.37 -4.84
C PHE A 64 3.09 -0.81 -4.12
N ASP A 65 3.25 -1.43 -2.97
CA ASP A 65 2.12 -1.87 -2.16
C ASP A 65 1.45 -0.68 -1.45
N LEU A 66 0.14 -0.82 -1.24
CA LEU A 66 -0.62 0.20 -0.54
C LEU A 66 -0.33 0.12 0.97
N GLY A 67 0.31 1.15 1.51
CA GLY A 67 0.56 1.30 2.94
C GLY A 67 2.02 1.56 3.28
N ALA A 68 2.38 1.32 4.55
CA ALA A 68 3.69 1.65 5.09
C ALA A 68 4.78 0.60 4.83
N TYR A 69 4.39 -0.62 4.47
CA TYR A 69 5.24 -1.79 4.28
C TYR A 69 5.10 -2.34 2.86
N GLU A 70 6.19 -2.88 2.31
CA GLU A 70 6.14 -3.72 1.12
C GLU A 70 5.97 -5.20 1.50
N PHE A 71 5.24 -5.94 0.68
CA PHE A 71 5.18 -7.37 0.80
C PHE A 71 6.53 -7.99 0.42
N VAL A 72 7.07 -8.76 1.37
CA VAL A 72 8.24 -9.60 1.18
C VAL A 72 7.79 -11.05 1.45
N PRO A 73 7.97 -11.97 0.47
CA PRO A 73 7.66 -13.39 0.61
C PRO A 73 8.34 -14.06 1.82
#